data_AF-A0A3A6NIU7-F1
#
_entry.id   AF-A0A3A6NIU7-F1
#
_cell.length_a   1.000
_cell.length_b   1.000
_cell.length_c   1.000
_cell.angle_alpha   90.00
_cell.angle_beta   90.00
_cell.angle_gamma   90.00
#
_symmetry.space_group_name_H-M   'P 1'
#
loop_
_entity.id
_entity.type
_entity.pdbx_description
1 polymer ?
#
loop_
_entity_poly.entity_id
_entity_poly.type
_entity_poly.pdbx_seq_one_letter_code
_entity_poly.pdbx_strand_id
1 'polypeptide(L)'
;MKLLIAALIIVIAVLILVYLGLQIKPAAFPAFPQQEGALETIPLPEGLPAPVERFYRHIYGEEVPVITSAVITGRVSMRPVGGITFPGRFRFTHDAGQDYRQLHRDDPLRMAADEGE
;
A
#
# COMPACT_ATOMS: atom_id res chain seq x y z
N MET A 1 15.46 -44.10 -19.87
CA MET A 1 13.99 -43.94 -19.87
C MET A 1 13.39 -43.79 -18.48
N LYS A 2 13.61 -44.74 -17.54
CA LYS A 2 13.07 -44.64 -16.15
C LYS A 2 13.44 -43.35 -15.41
N LEU A 3 14.70 -42.90 -15.50
CA LEU A 3 15.16 -41.66 -14.87
C LEU A 3 14.48 -40.40 -15.45
N LEU A 4 14.25 -40.38 -16.76
CA LEU A 4 13.54 -39.27 -17.42
C LEU A 4 12.07 -39.21 -16.99
N ILE A 5 11.42 -40.38 -16.88
CA ILE A 5 10.04 -40.49 -16.38
C ILE A 5 9.97 -40.03 -14.92
N ALA A 6 10.90 -40.47 -14.07
CA ALA A 6 10.96 -40.04 -12.67
C ALA A 6 11.16 -38.53 -12.55
N ALA A 7 12.08 -37.95 -13.33
CA ALA A 7 12.31 -36.51 -13.37
C ALA A 7 11.05 -35.73 -13.79
N LEU A 8 10.35 -36.20 -14.83
CA LEU A 8 9.11 -35.57 -15.30
C LEU A 8 8.01 -35.61 -14.23
N ILE A 9 7.84 -36.74 -13.54
CA ILE A 9 6.87 -36.88 -12.45
C ILE A 9 7.18 -35.89 -11.32
N ILE A 10 8.45 -35.74 -10.96
CA ILE A 10 8.87 -34.79 -9.92
C ILE A 10 8.52 -33.36 -10.33
N VAL A 11 8.83 -32.96 -11.57
CA VAL A 11 8.52 -31.62 -12.08
C VAL A 11 7.01 -31.35 -12.05
N ILE A 12 6.20 -32.30 -12.52
CA ILE A 12 4.73 -32.17 -12.49
C ILE A 12 4.22 -32.05 -11.06
N ALA A 13 4.73 -32.87 -10.14
CA ALA A 13 4.35 -32.81 -8.73
C ALA A 13 4.66 -31.42 -8.12
N VAL A 14 5.84 -30.86 -8.41
CA VAL A 14 6.22 -29.51 -7.94
C VAL A 14 5.30 -28.45 -8.53
N LEU A 15 4.98 -28.50 -9.83
CA LEU A 15 4.08 -27.53 -10.47
C LEU A 15 2.67 -27.58 -9.85
N ILE A 16 2.16 -28.78 -9.56
CA ILE A 16 0.86 -28.96 -8.89
C ILE A 16 0.91 -28.34 -7.49
N LEU A 17 1.98 -28.59 -6.72
CA LEU A 17 2.13 -28.01 -5.37
C LEU A 17 2.18 -26.48 -5.40
N VAL A 18 2.94 -25.89 -6.33
CA VAL A 18 3.00 -24.44 -6.52
C VAL A 18 1.63 -23.88 -6.88
N TYR A 19 0.92 -24.51 -7.82
CA TYR A 19 -0.42 -24.08 -8.22
C TYR A 19 -1.42 -24.15 -7.07
N LEU A 20 -1.41 -25.24 -6.29
CA LEU A 20 -2.27 -25.39 -5.13
C LEU A 20 -1.95 -24.33 -4.06
N GLY A 21 -0.66 -24.06 -3.83
CA GLY A 21 -0.21 -23.01 -2.91
C GLY A 21 -0.71 -21.62 -3.30
N LEU A 22 -0.74 -21.31 -4.60
CA LEU A 22 -1.27 -20.04 -5.12
C LEU A 22 -2.79 -19.89 -4.96
N GLN A 23 -3.54 -20.96 -4.65
CA GLN A 23 -4.97 -20.86 -4.36
C GLN A 23 -5.28 -20.67 -2.88
N ILE A 24 -4.31 -20.88 -1.98
CA ILE A 24 -4.53 -20.77 -0.54
C ILE A 24 -4.63 -19.29 -0.15
N LYS A 25 -5.75 -18.92 0.49
CA LYS A 25 -5.94 -17.55 1.01
C LYS A 25 -4.99 -17.29 2.18
N PRO A 26 -4.16 -16.23 2.15
CA PRO A 26 -3.27 -15.92 3.25
C PRO A 26 -4.06 -15.57 4.51
N ALA A 27 -3.56 -16.04 5.65
CA ALA A 27 -4.07 -15.63 6.96
C ALA A 27 -3.97 -14.11 7.10
N ALA A 28 -5.00 -13.50 7.70
CA ALA A 28 -4.97 -12.08 8.01
C ALA A 28 -3.77 -11.77 8.91
N PHE A 29 -3.24 -10.55 8.83
CA PHE A 29 -2.30 -10.12 9.87
C PHE A 29 -3.01 -10.05 11.22
N PRO A 30 -2.28 -10.24 12.33
CA PRO A 30 -2.80 -9.94 13.66
C PRO A 30 -3.31 -8.50 13.72
N ALA A 31 -4.32 -8.25 14.55
CA ALA A 31 -4.82 -6.90 14.80
C ALA A 31 -3.67 -5.96 15.16
N PHE A 32 -3.74 -4.72 14.69
CA PHE A 32 -2.74 -3.73 15.06
C PHE A 32 -2.88 -3.44 16.56
N PRO A 33 -1.81 -3.56 17.36
CA PRO A 33 -1.91 -3.57 18.82
C PRO A 33 -2.20 -2.19 19.42
N GLN A 34 -2.17 -1.13 18.61
CA GLN A 34 -2.43 0.23 19.04
C GLN A 34 -3.94 0.48 19.07
N GLN A 35 -4.41 1.05 20.17
CA GLN A 35 -5.79 1.49 20.31
C GLN A 35 -6.05 2.69 19.40
N GLU A 36 -7.16 2.66 18.67
CA GLU A 36 -7.61 3.79 17.87
C GLU A 36 -7.84 4.99 18.80
N GLY A 37 -7.16 6.11 18.53
CA GLY A 37 -7.35 7.36 19.25
C GLY A 37 -8.73 7.97 18.96
N ALA A 38 -9.15 8.95 19.77
CA ALA A 38 -10.32 9.75 19.43
C ALA A 38 -10.07 10.48 18.11
N LEU A 39 -11.08 10.48 17.22
CA LEU A 39 -10.99 11.18 15.95
C LEU A 39 -11.11 12.69 16.20
N GLU A 40 -10.01 13.41 16.02
CA GLU A 40 -9.99 14.87 16.07
C GLU A 40 -10.50 15.44 14.75
N THR A 41 -11.32 16.49 14.82
CA THR A 41 -11.86 17.20 13.66
C THR A 41 -11.57 18.70 13.75
N ILE A 42 -11.49 19.33 12.59
CA ILE A 42 -11.44 20.80 12.45
C ILE A 42 -12.60 21.26 11.56
N PRO A 43 -13.09 22.50 11.72
CA PRO A 43 -14.02 23.07 10.75
C PRO A 43 -13.38 23.11 9.36
N LEU A 44 -14.20 22.97 8.31
CA LEU A 44 -13.76 23.04 6.93
C LEU A 44 -13.00 24.37 6.69
N PRO A 45 -11.72 24.33 6.28
CA PRO A 45 -10.95 25.55 6.06
C PRO A 45 -11.57 26.46 5.01
N GLU A 46 -11.63 27.75 5.31
CA GLU A 46 -12.06 28.78 4.36
C GLU A 46 -10.93 29.07 3.35
N GLY A 47 -11.32 29.60 2.18
CA GLY A 47 -10.35 30.02 1.15
C GLY A 47 -9.77 28.87 0.31
N LEU A 48 -10.33 27.66 0.40
CA LEU A 48 -9.96 26.54 -0.48
C LEU A 48 -10.37 26.83 -1.93
N PRO A 49 -9.59 26.39 -2.94
CA PRO A 49 -10.03 26.46 -4.32
C PRO A 49 -11.38 25.77 -4.51
N ALA A 50 -12.29 26.37 -5.27
CA ALA A 50 -13.68 25.92 -5.37
C ALA A 50 -13.87 24.39 -5.63
N PRO A 51 -13.04 23.71 -6.44
CA PRO A 51 -13.15 22.25 -6.61
C PRO A 51 -12.79 21.45 -5.34
N VAL A 52 -11.80 21.93 -4.58
CA VAL A 52 -11.31 21.30 -3.35
C VAL A 52 -12.35 21.47 -2.25
N GLU A 53 -12.89 22.68 -2.09
CA GLU A 53 -13.94 22.95 -1.10
C GLU A 53 -15.18 22.07 -1.35
N ARG A 54 -15.65 21.99 -2.61
CA ARG A 54 -16.78 21.11 -2.96
C ARG A 54 -16.50 19.64 -2.65
N PHE A 55 -15.28 19.17 -2.91
CA PHE A 55 -14.90 17.80 -2.62
C PHE A 55 -14.95 17.51 -1.11
N TYR A 56 -14.29 18.33 -0.31
CA TYR A 56 -14.28 18.13 1.15
C TYR A 56 -15.69 18.25 1.75
N ARG A 57 -16.46 19.24 1.32
CA ARG A 57 -17.85 19.41 1.79
C ARG A 57 -18.75 18.23 1.40
N HIS A 58 -18.53 17.63 0.23
CA HIS A 58 -19.30 16.46 -0.20
C HIS A 58 -18.94 15.18 0.58
N ILE A 59 -17.66 15.00 0.91
CA ILE A 59 -17.17 13.77 1.56
C ILE A 59 -17.29 13.84 3.10
N TYR A 60 -16.96 14.99 3.68
CA TYR A 60 -16.83 15.17 5.13
C TYR A 60 -17.84 16.16 5.72
N GLY A 61 -18.48 17.00 4.91
CA GLY A 61 -19.39 18.03 5.39
C GLY A 61 -18.64 19.27 5.90
N GLU A 62 -19.04 19.77 7.08
CA GLU A 62 -18.47 20.98 7.68
C GLU A 62 -17.29 20.70 8.63
N GLU A 63 -17.09 19.44 9.01
CA GLU A 63 -16.01 19.03 9.90
C GLU A 63 -15.11 18.00 9.21
N VAL A 64 -13.81 18.30 9.15
CA VAL A 64 -12.82 17.47 8.47
C VAL A 64 -11.96 16.76 9.51
N PRO A 65 -11.74 15.44 9.41
CA PRO A 65 -10.90 14.71 10.34
C PRO A 65 -9.42 15.06 10.16
N VAL A 66 -8.71 15.19 11.27
CA VAL A 66 -7.25 15.36 11.31
C VAL A 66 -6.61 13.98 11.44
N ILE A 67 -6.07 13.47 10.34
CA ILE A 67 -5.41 12.16 10.28
C ILE A 67 -3.90 12.40 10.12
N THR A 68 -3.13 12.18 11.18
CA THR A 68 -1.67 12.29 11.15
C THR A 68 -1.01 10.98 10.72
N SER A 69 -1.58 9.84 11.11
CA SER A 69 -1.09 8.53 10.71
C SER A 69 -2.22 7.53 10.53
N ALA A 70 -2.01 6.53 9.69
CA ALA A 70 -2.97 5.44 9.49
C ALA A 70 -2.25 4.12 9.18
N VAL A 71 -2.72 3.03 9.78
CA VAL A 71 -2.26 1.67 9.45
C VAL A 71 -3.38 0.90 8.77
N ILE A 72 -3.23 0.66 7.48
CA ILE A 72 -4.22 -0.06 6.66
C ILE A 72 -3.72 -1.47 6.45
N THR A 73 -4.48 -2.46 6.92
CA THR A 73 -4.15 -3.87 6.80
C THR A 73 -5.19 -4.59 5.96
N GLY A 74 -4.77 -5.45 5.04
CA GLY A 74 -5.71 -6.17 4.19
C GLY A 74 -5.11 -7.35 3.44
N ARG A 75 -5.95 -7.94 2.58
CA ARG A 75 -5.55 -8.94 1.60
C ARG A 75 -5.56 -8.33 0.22
N VAL A 76 -4.63 -8.74 -0.63
CA VAL A 76 -4.50 -8.23 -1.99
C VAL A 76 -4.35 -9.39 -2.96
N SER A 77 -4.84 -9.20 -4.17
CA SER A 77 -4.62 -10.10 -5.31
C SER A 77 -3.70 -9.37 -6.27
N MET A 78 -2.47 -9.86 -6.44
CA MET A 78 -1.45 -9.20 -7.26
C MET A 78 -1.18 -9.99 -8.54
N ARG A 79 -0.84 -9.29 -9.62
CA ARG A 79 -0.44 -9.91 -10.89
C ARG A 79 0.90 -9.32 -11.38
N PRO A 80 2.03 -9.65 -10.71
CA PRO A 80 3.35 -9.12 -11.06
C PRO A 80 3.89 -9.71 -12.36
N VAL A 81 3.48 -10.93 -12.70
CA VAL A 81 3.83 -11.61 -13.95
C VAL A 81 2.52 -11.85 -14.70
N GLY A 82 2.45 -11.36 -15.95
CA GLY A 82 1.24 -11.46 -16.78
C GLY A 82 0.69 -12.88 -16.80
N GLY A 83 -0.52 -13.07 -16.28
CA GLY A 83 -1.24 -14.35 -16.26
C GLY A 83 -1.29 -15.08 -14.92
N ILE A 84 -0.43 -14.77 -13.94
CA ILE A 84 -0.42 -15.47 -12.63
C ILE A 84 -0.92 -14.53 -11.54
N THR A 85 -2.00 -14.93 -10.88
CA THR A 85 -2.55 -14.21 -9.72
C THR A 85 -1.90 -14.73 -8.44
N PHE A 86 -1.24 -13.84 -7.70
CA PHE A 86 -0.60 -14.13 -6.41
C PHE A 86 -1.47 -13.57 -5.28
N PRO A 87 -2.05 -14.43 -4.43
CA PRO A 87 -2.73 -13.95 -3.24
C PRO A 87 -1.69 -13.46 -2.23
N GLY A 88 -1.91 -12.27 -1.71
CA GLY A 88 -1.03 -11.61 -0.76
C GLY A 88 -1.78 -10.99 0.39
N ARG A 89 -1.02 -10.48 1.34
CA ARG A 89 -1.48 -9.64 2.44
C ARG A 89 -0.60 -8.42 2.50
N PHE A 90 -1.17 -7.28 2.88
CA PHE A 90 -0.43 -6.04 3.01
C PHE A 90 -0.73 -5.37 4.35
N ARG A 91 0.25 -4.60 4.82
CA ARG A 91 0.10 -3.61 5.87
C ARG A 91 0.79 -2.36 5.37
N PHE A 92 0.03 -1.31 5.19
CA PHE A 92 0.49 -0.01 4.74
C PHE A 92 0.44 0.96 5.91
N THR A 93 1.52 1.69 6.15
CA THR A 93 1.59 2.74 7.16
C THR A 93 1.66 4.07 6.43
N HIS A 94 0.73 4.97 6.76
CA HIS A 94 0.72 6.35 6.33
C HIS A 94 1.18 7.22 7.49
N ASP A 95 2.11 8.14 7.21
CA ASP A 95 2.53 9.22 8.12
C ASP A 95 2.52 10.52 7.31
N ALA A 96 1.64 11.45 7.70
CA ALA A 96 1.38 12.67 6.96
C ALA A 96 2.59 13.61 7.00
N GLY A 97 3.06 14.05 5.83
CA GLY A 97 4.14 15.03 5.70
C GLY A 97 5.57 14.49 5.90
N GLN A 98 5.74 13.26 6.38
CA GLN A 98 7.08 12.67 6.60
C GLN A 98 7.53 11.75 5.46
N ASP A 99 6.60 10.98 4.87
CA ASP A 99 6.96 9.88 3.95
C ASP A 99 6.47 10.09 2.50
N TYR A 100 6.00 11.29 2.15
CA TYR A 100 5.67 11.62 0.75
C TYR A 100 6.96 11.89 -0.04
N ARG A 101 7.69 10.83 -0.38
CA ARG A 101 8.75 10.87 -1.38
C ARG A 101 8.12 10.86 -2.76
N GLN A 102 7.73 12.04 -3.24
CA GLN A 102 7.49 12.23 -4.66
C GLN A 102 8.86 12.08 -5.34
N LEU A 103 9.04 11.05 -6.16
CA LEU A 103 10.21 10.93 -7.04
C LEU A 103 10.06 11.99 -8.15
N HIS A 104 10.16 13.27 -7.80
CA HIS A 104 10.41 14.30 -8.77
C HIS A 104 11.88 14.17 -9.14
N ARG A 105 12.12 13.45 -10.23
CA ARG A 105 13.39 13.47 -10.93
C ARG A 105 13.64 14.94 -11.31
N ASP A 106 14.72 15.48 -10.78
CA ASP A 106 15.34 16.78 -11.07
C ASP A 106 14.81 17.98 -10.25
N ASP A 107 15.40 18.20 -9.06
CA ASP A 107 15.42 19.52 -8.41
C ASP A 107 16.88 20.02 -8.28
N PRO A 108 17.32 20.96 -9.15
CA PRO A 108 18.68 21.49 -9.16
C PRO A 108 18.98 22.43 -7.97
N LEU A 109 18.00 22.75 -7.12
CA LEU A 109 18.18 23.72 -6.04
C LEU A 109 18.96 23.19 -4.82
N ARG A 110 19.30 21.90 -4.76
CA ARG A 110 20.20 21.35 -3.70
C ARG A 110 21.70 21.50 -3.99
N MET A 111 22.14 21.80 -5.22
CA MET A 111 23.58 21.99 -5.50
C MET A 111 24.12 23.34 -5.02
N ALA A 112 23.27 24.38 -4.91
CA ALA A 112 23.72 25.71 -4.52
C ALA A 112 23.90 25.90 -3.00
N ALA A 113 23.51 24.92 -2.18
CA ALA A 113 23.58 25.00 -0.72
C ALA A 113 24.84 24.35 -0.11
N ASP A 114 25.71 23.76 -0.94
CA ASP A 114 26.89 23.00 -0.48
C ASP A 114 28.23 23.65 -0.88
N GLU A 115 28.23 24.84 -1.50
CA GLU A 115 29.43 25.60 -1.88
C GLU A 115 29.73 26.76 -0.90
N GLY A 116 29.42 26.57 0.38
CA GLY A 116 29.60 27.60 1.41
C GLY A 116 30.10 27.05 2.73
N GLU A 117 31.27 26.41 2.73
CA GLU A 117 32.13 26.28 3.91
C GLU A 117 33.59 26.57 3.56
#